data_AF-A0AAW7Q453-F1
#
_entry.id   AF-A0AAW7Q453-F1
#
_cell.length_a   1.000
_cell.length_b   1.000
_cell.length_c   1.000
_cell.angle_alpha   90.00
_cell.angle_beta   90.00
_cell.angle_gamma   90.00
#
_symmetry.space_group_name_H-M   'P 1'
#
loop_
_entity.id
_entity.type
_entity.pdbx_description
1 polymer ?
#
loop_
_entity_poly.entity_id
_entity_poly.type
_entity_poly.pdbx_seq_one_letter_code
_entity_poly.pdbx_strand_id
1 'polypeptide(L)'
;MVKQIVRKIFQIKNIKLRIFILIILFIGSLAIFQYEIQTKTIKEMFQPQLSPNPEATEYFIDAMGVASYIERLHNFLNYDSFLMKPLLYKMNKDYEKGKSLLPETSAEDVYWYMILYRKIYGIGVATSNNDISLDYEKNFKTEEEYKKYYEDILNKITRLGTLDFKYESPLIIDNKLQIMNNLLEEYLSLLSRQIRNYFEKKSDLILDKKYLEDVNNVYSYYKQYSKKYLILSNTKQLKDLSSSHLKNIILDKYSKILIITIFSHIEINQTFKVNCQDQKYQELFKDLKNLKNEGNSEIEYIFTRSLWLNNLLETLTNCSNLEKEINEILPYFKNWKNYK
;
A
#
# COMPACT_ATOMS: atom_id res chain seq x y z
N MET A 1 38.62 21.47 -15.01
CA MET A 1 38.72 20.22 -14.22
C MET A 1 38.59 18.96 -15.08
N VAL A 2 37.48 18.76 -15.82
CA VAL A 2 37.24 17.55 -16.66
C VAL A 2 38.34 17.28 -17.70
N LYS A 3 38.80 18.30 -18.45
CA LYS A 3 39.88 18.16 -19.45
C LYS A 3 41.20 17.63 -18.87
N GLN A 4 41.51 17.91 -17.59
CA GLN A 4 42.72 17.42 -16.94
C GLN A 4 42.59 15.94 -16.51
N ILE A 5 41.40 15.53 -16.06
CA ILE A 5 41.10 14.13 -15.71
C ILE A 5 41.19 13.23 -16.94
N VAL A 6 40.58 13.66 -18.06
CA VAL A 6 40.64 12.92 -19.33
C VAL A 6 42.09 12.74 -19.80
N ARG A 7 42.90 13.81 -19.77
CA ARG A 7 44.33 13.73 -20.13
C ARG A 7 45.09 12.73 -19.25
N LYS A 8 44.84 12.70 -17.94
CA LYS A 8 45.46 11.72 -17.02
C LYS A 8 45.05 10.27 -17.32
N ILE A 9 43.80 10.04 -17.74
CA ILE A 9 43.32 8.69 -18.12
C ILE A 9 44.01 8.20 -19.40
N PHE A 10 44.21 9.08 -20.38
CA PHE A 10 44.92 8.73 -21.62
C PHE A 10 46.41 8.46 -21.43
N GLN A 11 47.01 8.89 -20.31
CA GLN A 11 48.40 8.58 -19.92
C GLN A 11 48.56 7.18 -19.29
N ILE A 12 47.47 6.48 -18.96
CA ILE A 12 47.51 5.11 -18.43
C ILE A 12 47.96 4.15 -19.53
N LYS A 13 49.14 3.53 -19.35
CA LYS A 13 49.74 2.60 -20.33
C LYS A 13 48.96 1.30 -20.49
N ASN A 14 48.28 0.83 -19.44
CA ASN A 14 47.47 -0.39 -19.50
C ASN A 14 46.15 -0.12 -20.24
N ILE A 15 46.06 -0.61 -21.47
CA ILE A 15 44.90 -0.42 -22.36
C ILE A 15 43.61 -0.96 -21.76
N LYS A 16 43.65 -2.11 -21.07
CA LYS A 16 42.47 -2.74 -20.45
C LYS A 16 41.94 -1.87 -19.31
N LEU A 17 42.83 -1.38 -18.45
CA LEU A 17 42.48 -0.47 -17.35
C LEU A 17 41.94 0.87 -17.88
N ARG A 18 42.54 1.42 -18.94
CA ARG A 18 42.07 2.66 -19.57
C ARG A 18 40.65 2.51 -20.13
N ILE A 19 40.39 1.43 -20.87
CA ILE A 19 39.06 1.13 -21.41
C ILE A 19 38.06 0.96 -20.27
N PHE A 20 38.42 0.21 -19.22
CA PHE A 20 37.58 0.01 -18.04
C PHE A 20 37.18 1.33 -17.36
N ILE A 21 38.14 2.24 -17.11
CA ILE A 21 37.85 3.55 -16.51
C ILE A 21 36.94 4.39 -17.42
N LEU A 22 37.19 4.39 -18.73
CA LEU A 22 36.35 5.12 -19.69
C LEU A 22 34.91 4.58 -19.72
N ILE A 23 34.74 3.26 -19.67
CA ILE A 23 33.43 2.61 -19.58
C ILE A 23 32.71 3.04 -18.29
N ILE A 24 33.39 3.01 -17.14
CA ILE A 24 32.80 3.44 -15.87
C ILE A 24 32.36 4.91 -15.94
N LEU A 25 33.20 5.80 -16.47
CA LEU A 25 32.86 7.22 -16.59
C LEU A 25 31.69 7.44 -17.56
N PHE A 26 31.66 6.72 -18.67
CA PHE A 26 30.57 6.78 -19.62
C PHE A 26 29.26 6.32 -18.98
N ILE A 27 29.25 5.15 -18.35
CA ILE A 27 28.08 4.62 -17.63
C ILE A 27 27.64 5.59 -16.52
N GLY A 28 28.60 6.13 -15.75
CA GLY A 28 28.32 7.11 -14.71
C GLY A 28 27.69 8.40 -15.25
N SER A 29 28.20 8.91 -16.38
CA SER A 29 27.62 10.10 -17.04
C SER A 29 26.21 9.84 -17.58
N LEU A 30 25.96 8.64 -18.13
CA LEU A 30 24.63 8.23 -18.60
C LEU A 30 23.66 8.14 -17.42
N ALA A 31 24.10 7.60 -16.28
CA ALA A 31 23.29 7.51 -15.06
C ALA A 31 22.91 8.89 -14.51
N ILE A 32 23.84 9.85 -14.49
CA ILE A 32 23.57 11.23 -14.06
C ILE A 32 22.56 11.91 -15.00
N PHE A 33 22.77 11.80 -16.32
CA PHE A 33 21.85 12.39 -17.30
C PHE A 33 20.44 11.80 -17.20
N GLN A 34 20.32 10.48 -17.01
CA GLN A 34 19.03 9.83 -16.78
C GLN A 34 18.39 10.28 -15.47
N TYR A 35 19.15 10.45 -14.39
CA TYR A 35 18.66 10.96 -13.12
C TYR A 35 18.08 12.37 -13.27
N GLU A 36 18.76 13.27 -13.98
CA GLU A 36 18.29 14.65 -14.20
C GLU A 36 16.98 14.69 -14.99
N ILE A 37 16.87 13.91 -16.07
CA ILE A 37 15.62 13.81 -16.87
C ILE A 37 14.47 13.31 -16.00
N GLN A 38 14.70 12.22 -15.25
CA GLN A 38 13.67 11.61 -14.41
C GLN A 38 13.21 12.56 -13.30
N THR A 39 14.14 13.23 -12.63
CA THR A 39 13.83 14.21 -11.58
C THR A 39 13.01 15.37 -12.13
N LYS A 40 13.32 15.84 -13.35
CA LYS A 40 12.53 16.86 -14.03
C LYS A 40 11.10 16.38 -14.32
N THR A 41 10.94 15.17 -14.85
CA THR A 41 9.61 14.58 -15.10
C THR A 41 8.81 14.42 -13.80
N ILE A 42 9.45 13.92 -12.73
CA ILE A 42 8.81 13.80 -11.41
C ILE A 42 8.37 15.17 -10.91
N LYS A 43 9.20 16.21 -11.07
CA LYS A 43 8.87 17.58 -10.68
C LYS A 43 7.67 18.14 -11.44
N GLU A 44 7.57 17.87 -12.73
CA GLU A 44 6.41 18.25 -13.56
C GLU A 44 5.13 17.52 -13.14
N MET A 45 5.24 16.25 -12.71
CA MET A 45 4.10 15.47 -12.23
C MET A 45 3.60 15.92 -10.85
N PHE A 46 4.53 16.18 -9.92
CA PHE A 46 4.18 16.57 -8.57
C PHE A 46 3.74 18.03 -8.50
N GLN A 47 4.41 18.94 -9.24
CA GLN A 47 4.16 20.38 -9.23
C GLN A 47 4.36 21.02 -7.84
N PRO A 48 5.62 21.09 -7.33
CA PRO A 48 5.94 21.59 -5.99
C PRO A 48 5.32 22.94 -5.62
N GLN A 49 5.12 23.80 -6.61
CA GLN A 49 4.47 25.10 -6.44
C GLN A 49 3.01 25.02 -5.95
N LEU A 50 2.34 23.88 -6.12
CA LEU A 50 0.99 23.61 -5.60
C LEU A 50 1.02 23.01 -4.18
N SER A 51 2.21 22.66 -3.68
CA SER A 51 2.35 22.12 -2.34
C SER A 51 2.24 23.23 -1.28
N PRO A 52 1.57 22.97 -0.14
CA PRO A 52 1.64 23.85 1.03
C PRO A 52 3.06 24.06 1.55
N ASN A 53 3.97 23.11 1.29
CA ASN A 53 5.39 23.22 1.58
C ASN A 53 6.24 22.78 0.38
N PRO A 54 6.56 23.71 -0.54
CA PRO A 54 7.36 23.41 -1.72
C PRO A 54 8.76 22.90 -1.37
N GLU A 55 9.40 23.42 -0.32
CA GLU A 55 10.73 22.97 0.10
C GLU A 55 10.72 21.50 0.55
N ALA A 56 9.77 21.12 1.39
CA ALA A 56 9.59 19.73 1.81
C ALA A 56 9.37 18.81 0.60
N THR A 57 8.60 19.29 -0.37
CA THR A 57 8.26 18.55 -1.59
C THR A 57 9.47 18.37 -2.52
N GLU A 58 10.38 19.35 -2.62
CA GLU A 58 11.61 19.20 -3.42
C GLU A 58 12.51 18.09 -2.85
N TYR A 59 12.67 18.00 -1.53
CA TYR A 59 13.39 16.87 -0.91
C TYR A 59 12.73 15.52 -1.19
N PHE A 60 11.40 15.46 -1.20
CA PHE A 60 10.69 14.26 -1.60
C PHE A 60 10.92 13.91 -3.09
N ILE A 61 10.96 14.91 -3.98
CA ILE A 61 11.26 14.72 -5.40
C ILE A 61 12.69 14.20 -5.60
N ASP A 62 13.65 14.71 -4.83
CA ASP A 62 15.02 14.20 -4.83
C ASP A 62 15.06 12.72 -4.41
N ALA A 63 14.33 12.36 -3.34
CA ALA A 63 14.18 10.96 -2.92
C ALA A 63 13.57 10.10 -4.05
N MET A 64 12.54 10.59 -4.73
CA MET A 64 11.90 9.91 -5.88
C MET A 64 12.85 9.74 -7.07
N GLY A 65 13.73 10.72 -7.32
CA GLY A 65 14.78 10.62 -8.33
C GLY A 65 15.73 9.47 -8.03
N VAL A 66 16.13 9.31 -6.76
CA VAL A 66 16.98 8.20 -6.31
C VAL A 66 16.23 6.87 -6.38
N ALA A 67 14.97 6.82 -5.93
CA ALA A 67 14.11 5.64 -6.01
C ALA A 67 13.98 5.12 -7.45
N SER A 68 13.83 6.02 -8.41
CA SER A 68 13.77 5.69 -9.83
C SER A 68 15.06 5.04 -10.35
N TYR A 69 16.22 5.44 -9.81
CA TYR A 69 17.49 4.80 -10.13
C TYR A 69 17.62 3.42 -9.48
N ILE A 70 17.20 3.29 -8.23
CA ILE A 70 17.14 2.01 -7.50
C ILE A 70 16.28 1.01 -8.26
N GLU A 71 15.07 1.38 -8.71
CA GLU A 71 14.18 0.50 -9.45
C GLU A 71 14.83 -0.05 -10.74
N ARG A 72 15.59 0.79 -11.46
CA ARG A 72 16.31 0.34 -12.66
C ARG A 72 17.46 -0.63 -12.33
N LEU A 73 18.22 -0.33 -11.28
CA LEU A 73 19.30 -1.22 -10.84
C LEU A 73 18.77 -2.54 -10.29
N HIS A 74 17.55 -2.53 -9.74
CA HIS A 74 16.97 -3.70 -9.11
C HIS A 74 16.66 -4.82 -10.12
N ASN A 75 16.59 -4.50 -11.41
CA ASN A 75 16.58 -5.51 -12.48
C ASN A 75 17.81 -6.43 -12.50
N PHE A 76 18.89 -6.04 -11.82
CA PHE A 76 20.16 -6.76 -11.83
C PHE A 76 20.66 -7.11 -10.43
N LEU A 77 20.18 -6.44 -9.39
CA LEU A 77 20.70 -6.52 -8.03
C LEU A 77 19.56 -6.52 -7.02
N ASN A 78 19.69 -7.32 -5.96
CA ASN A 78 18.74 -7.28 -4.85
C ASN A 78 18.86 -5.96 -4.06
N TYR A 79 17.78 -5.56 -3.40
CA TYR A 79 17.73 -4.34 -2.60
C TYR A 79 18.71 -4.36 -1.42
N ASP A 80 19.01 -5.52 -0.83
CA ASP A 80 19.95 -5.67 0.28
C ASP A 80 21.44 -5.66 -0.14
N SER A 81 21.72 -5.57 -1.44
CA SER A 81 23.08 -5.62 -1.97
C SER A 81 23.94 -4.42 -1.52
N PHE A 82 25.26 -4.63 -1.45
CA PHE A 82 26.22 -3.57 -1.09
C PHE A 82 26.11 -2.33 -1.98
N LEU A 83 25.77 -2.49 -3.26
CA LEU A 83 25.62 -1.38 -4.21
C LEU A 83 24.32 -0.60 -4.01
N MET A 84 23.26 -1.25 -3.51
CA MET A 84 21.97 -0.61 -3.25
C MET A 84 21.97 0.18 -1.93
N LYS A 85 22.68 -0.29 -0.91
CA LYS A 85 22.70 0.34 0.44
C LYS A 85 22.98 1.85 0.43
N PRO A 86 24.00 2.37 -0.27
CA PRO A 86 24.24 3.82 -0.32
C PRO A 86 23.11 4.61 -0.97
N LEU A 87 22.45 4.04 -1.98
CA LEU A 87 21.33 4.67 -2.69
C LEU A 87 20.10 4.71 -1.80
N LEU A 88 19.77 3.59 -1.15
CA LEU A 88 18.69 3.51 -0.16
C LEU A 88 18.92 4.49 0.99
N TYR A 89 20.15 4.61 1.48
CA TYR A 89 20.51 5.58 2.51
C TYR A 89 20.28 7.02 2.03
N LYS A 90 20.73 7.37 0.82
CA LYS A 90 20.53 8.72 0.25
C LYS A 90 19.04 9.03 0.06
N MET A 91 18.27 8.09 -0.52
CA MET A 91 16.82 8.20 -0.68
C MET A 91 16.13 8.45 0.67
N ASN A 92 16.47 7.65 1.69
CA ASN A 92 15.89 7.80 3.02
C ASN A 92 16.29 9.12 3.69
N LYS A 93 17.54 9.56 3.52
CA LYS A 93 18.01 10.85 4.04
C LYS A 93 17.20 12.02 3.47
N ASP A 94 16.92 11.99 2.17
CA ASP A 94 16.13 13.05 1.52
C ASP A 94 14.66 12.99 1.95
N TYR A 95 14.08 11.79 2.02
CA TYR A 95 12.73 11.58 2.56
C TYR A 95 12.58 12.13 3.98
N GLU A 96 13.46 11.74 4.92
CA GLU A 96 13.40 12.21 6.31
C GLU A 96 13.63 13.72 6.41
N LYS A 97 14.47 14.29 5.54
CA LYS A 97 14.64 15.74 5.48
C LYS A 97 13.35 16.44 5.03
N GLY A 98 12.70 15.96 3.97
CA GLY A 98 11.40 16.50 3.53
C GLY A 98 10.33 16.36 4.60
N LYS A 99 10.23 15.17 5.21
CA LYS A 99 9.30 14.89 6.32
C LYS A 99 9.51 15.84 7.51
N SER A 100 10.75 16.13 7.89
CA SER A 100 11.06 17.02 9.02
C SER A 100 10.60 18.47 8.82
N LEU A 101 10.31 18.87 7.57
CA LEU A 101 9.82 20.20 7.23
C LEU A 101 8.28 20.27 7.22
N LEU A 102 7.58 19.13 7.30
CA LEU A 102 6.13 19.09 7.34
C LEU A 102 5.61 19.38 8.76
N PRO A 103 4.48 20.08 8.91
CA PRO A 103 3.83 20.21 10.21
C PRO A 103 3.31 18.85 10.68
N GLU A 104 3.29 18.63 11.99
CA GLU A 104 2.79 17.38 12.60
C GLU A 104 1.34 17.05 12.20
N THR A 105 0.55 18.09 11.87
CA THR A 105 -0.83 17.97 11.42
C THR A 105 -0.99 17.60 9.93
N SER A 106 0.11 17.34 9.23
CA SER A 106 0.10 16.90 7.82
C SER A 106 0.15 15.38 7.73
N ALA A 107 -0.52 14.81 6.72
CA ALA A 107 -0.36 13.40 6.33
C ALA A 107 0.46 13.21 5.04
N GLU A 108 1.11 14.28 4.54
CA GLU A 108 1.89 14.26 3.29
C GLU A 108 3.00 13.21 3.29
N ASP A 109 3.72 13.09 4.41
CA ASP A 109 4.80 12.12 4.57
C ASP A 109 4.32 10.66 4.48
N VAL A 110 3.06 10.38 4.85
CA VAL A 110 2.47 9.04 4.72
C VAL A 110 2.23 8.69 3.25
N TYR A 111 1.72 9.66 2.48
CA TYR A 111 1.55 9.50 1.04
C TYR A 111 2.91 9.30 0.34
N TRP A 112 3.88 10.13 0.69
CA TRP A 112 5.26 10.03 0.20
C TRP A 112 5.90 8.67 0.54
N TYR A 113 5.71 8.22 1.78
CA TYR A 113 6.22 6.93 2.24
C TYR A 113 5.69 5.79 1.37
N MET A 114 4.38 5.77 1.11
CA MET A 114 3.77 4.71 0.32
C MET A 114 4.18 4.72 -1.16
N ILE A 115 4.49 5.89 -1.72
CA ILE A 115 5.03 5.95 -3.08
C ILE A 115 6.48 5.44 -3.13
N LEU A 116 7.32 5.87 -2.19
CA LEU A 116 8.75 5.56 -2.19
C LEU A 116 9.03 4.10 -1.82
N TYR A 117 8.41 3.63 -0.74
CA TYR A 117 8.88 2.42 -0.07
C TYR A 117 8.07 1.17 -0.39
N ARG A 118 6.83 1.28 -0.90
CA ARG A 118 5.95 0.10 -1.00
C ARG A 118 6.54 -1.02 -1.84
N LYS A 119 7.21 -0.71 -2.96
CA LYS A 119 7.81 -1.73 -3.85
C LYS A 119 9.07 -2.35 -3.25
N ILE A 120 9.81 -1.56 -2.47
CA ILE A 120 11.07 -1.97 -1.84
C ILE A 120 10.78 -2.90 -0.65
N TYR A 121 9.76 -2.57 0.14
CA TYR A 121 9.42 -3.29 1.37
C TYR A 121 8.19 -4.21 1.27
N GLY A 122 7.60 -4.33 0.08
CA GLY A 122 6.45 -5.22 -0.15
C GLY A 122 5.14 -4.77 0.50
N ILE A 123 4.96 -3.48 0.75
CA ILE A 123 3.82 -2.96 1.52
C ILE A 123 2.55 -2.98 0.66
N GLY A 124 1.64 -3.92 0.96
CA GLY A 124 0.40 -4.13 0.21
C GLY A 124 0.60 -4.46 -1.27
N VAL A 125 1.81 -4.88 -1.68
CA VAL A 125 2.13 -5.28 -3.07
C VAL A 125 3.20 -6.36 -3.10
N ALA A 126 3.16 -7.22 -4.12
CA ALA A 126 4.30 -8.08 -4.41
C ALA A 126 5.54 -7.24 -4.72
N THR A 127 6.69 -7.63 -4.16
CA THR A 127 7.96 -6.98 -4.45
C THR A 127 8.39 -7.22 -5.91
N SER A 128 9.11 -6.25 -6.47
CA SER A 128 9.70 -6.39 -7.81
C SER A 128 10.65 -7.58 -7.86
N ASN A 129 10.67 -8.29 -8.99
CA ASN A 129 11.53 -9.46 -9.20
C ASN A 129 11.41 -10.58 -8.14
N ASN A 130 10.31 -10.61 -7.38
CA ASN A 130 10.13 -11.47 -6.20
C ASN A 130 11.26 -11.32 -5.15
N ASP A 131 11.97 -10.19 -5.14
CA ASP A 131 13.00 -9.92 -4.14
C ASP A 131 12.35 -9.54 -2.82
N ILE A 132 12.41 -10.45 -1.86
CA ILE A 132 11.83 -10.29 -0.52
C ILE A 132 12.89 -9.91 0.52
N SER A 133 14.10 -9.53 0.08
CA SER A 133 15.24 -9.27 0.98
C SER A 133 14.97 -8.17 2.00
N LEU A 134 14.10 -7.21 1.66
CA LEU A 134 13.67 -6.13 2.56
C LEU A 134 12.15 -6.14 2.86
N ASP A 135 11.44 -7.22 2.51
CA ASP A 135 10.00 -7.35 2.76
C ASP A 135 9.72 -7.36 4.28
N TYR A 136 8.89 -6.45 4.79
CA TYR A 136 8.61 -6.38 6.22
C TYR A 136 7.81 -7.58 6.70
N GLU A 137 6.77 -7.98 5.96
CA GLU A 137 5.85 -9.01 6.40
C GLU A 137 6.60 -10.35 6.60
N LYS A 138 7.51 -10.67 5.68
CA LYS A 138 8.20 -11.97 5.67
C LYS A 138 9.38 -12.08 6.64
N ASN A 139 9.82 -10.96 7.22
CA ASN A 139 11.09 -10.90 7.95
C ASN A 139 10.97 -10.65 9.46
N PHE A 140 9.77 -10.62 10.06
CA PHE A 140 9.67 -10.53 11.52
C PHE A 140 10.25 -11.78 12.19
N LYS A 141 11.18 -11.56 13.12
CA LYS A 141 11.81 -12.60 13.93
C LYS A 141 11.19 -12.71 15.32
N THR A 142 10.49 -11.65 15.76
CA THR A 142 9.93 -11.54 17.11
C THR A 142 8.52 -10.94 17.12
N GLU A 143 7.78 -11.16 18.21
CA GLU A 143 6.47 -10.54 18.39
C GLU A 143 6.58 -9.02 18.58
N GLU A 144 7.66 -8.52 19.18
CA GLU A 144 7.93 -7.09 19.36
C GLU A 144 8.13 -6.38 18.02
N GLU A 145 8.88 -6.98 17.09
CA GLU A 145 9.04 -6.45 15.72
C GLU A 145 7.69 -6.39 15.00
N TYR A 146 6.86 -7.42 15.15
CA TYR A 146 5.50 -7.41 14.62
C TYR A 146 4.65 -6.29 15.21
N LYS A 147 4.61 -6.14 16.55
CA LYS A 147 3.82 -5.09 17.23
C LYS A 147 4.25 -3.70 16.78
N LYS A 148 5.57 -3.46 16.69
CA LYS A 148 6.11 -2.18 16.24
C LYS A 148 5.67 -1.84 14.81
N TYR A 149 5.72 -2.82 13.90
CA TYR A 149 5.31 -2.59 12.53
C TYR A 149 3.78 -2.46 12.39
N TYR A 150 3.02 -3.26 13.14
CA TYR A 150 1.57 -3.14 13.23
C TYR A 150 1.14 -1.73 13.67
N GLU A 151 1.76 -1.19 14.72
CA GLU A 151 1.49 0.17 15.20
C GLU A 151 1.92 1.25 14.19
N ASP A 152 3.01 1.04 13.46
CA ASP A 152 3.45 1.97 12.41
C ASP A 152 2.43 2.06 11.25
N ILE A 153 1.91 0.92 10.79
CA ILE A 153 0.86 0.86 9.76
C ILE A 153 -0.45 1.46 10.28
N LEU A 154 -0.87 1.11 11.50
CA LEU A 154 -2.06 1.66 12.14
C LEU A 154 -1.99 3.20 12.25
N ASN A 155 -0.83 3.73 12.67
CA ASN A 155 -0.60 5.17 12.77
C ASN A 155 -0.68 5.84 11.39
N LYS A 156 -0.12 5.23 10.33
CA LYS A 156 -0.22 5.76 8.96
C LYS A 156 -1.66 5.84 8.46
N ILE A 157 -2.46 4.79 8.67
CA ILE A 157 -3.89 4.76 8.31
C ILE A 157 -4.64 5.85 9.09
N THR A 158 -4.40 5.92 10.41
CA THR A 158 -5.04 6.90 11.29
C THR A 158 -4.73 8.33 10.84
N ARG A 159 -3.45 8.64 10.57
CA ARG A 159 -3.03 9.96 10.10
C ARG A 159 -3.67 10.32 8.76
N LEU A 160 -3.69 9.42 7.77
CA LEU A 160 -4.39 9.69 6.51
C LEU A 160 -5.89 9.91 6.71
N GLY A 161 -6.53 9.16 7.60
CA GLY A 161 -7.96 9.24 7.87
C GLY A 161 -8.40 10.48 8.66
N THR A 162 -7.49 11.11 9.42
CA THR A 162 -7.82 12.19 10.37
C THR A 162 -7.16 13.53 10.05
N LEU A 163 -5.97 13.52 9.46
CA LEU A 163 -5.22 14.73 9.14
C LEU A 163 -5.49 15.21 7.72
N ASP A 164 -5.18 16.48 7.47
CA ASP A 164 -5.39 17.06 6.15
C ASP A 164 -4.18 16.83 5.23
N PHE A 165 -4.47 16.68 3.94
CA PHE A 165 -3.48 16.55 2.88
C PHE A 165 -3.88 17.51 1.75
N LYS A 166 -3.43 18.76 1.90
CA LYS A 166 -3.84 19.91 1.07
C LYS A 166 -3.13 20.03 -0.27
N TYR A 167 -2.13 19.19 -0.52
CA TYR A 167 -1.45 19.15 -1.81
C TYR A 167 -2.37 18.51 -2.86
N GLU A 168 -2.76 19.30 -3.85
CA GLU A 168 -3.74 18.93 -4.87
C GLU A 168 -3.14 19.06 -6.28
N SER A 169 -2.22 18.15 -6.62
CA SER A 169 -1.85 17.90 -8.01
C SER A 169 -2.69 16.75 -8.59
N PRO A 170 -2.89 16.66 -9.92
CA PRO A 170 -3.68 15.59 -10.53
C PRO A 170 -3.22 14.19 -10.13
N LEU A 171 -1.89 13.95 -10.18
CA LEU A 171 -1.29 12.68 -9.76
C LEU A 171 -1.67 12.33 -8.32
N ILE A 172 -1.62 13.31 -7.42
CA ILE A 172 -1.92 13.10 -6.01
C ILE A 172 -3.39 12.76 -5.83
N ILE A 173 -4.29 13.58 -6.35
CA ILE A 173 -5.74 13.42 -6.23
C ILE A 173 -6.16 12.02 -6.71
N ASP A 174 -5.66 11.60 -7.87
CA ASP A 174 -6.03 10.31 -8.48
C ASP A 174 -5.59 9.10 -7.65
N ASN A 175 -4.53 9.24 -6.88
CA ASN A 175 -3.92 8.13 -6.13
C ASN A 175 -4.24 8.12 -4.63
N LYS A 176 -4.89 9.15 -4.07
CA LYS A 176 -5.17 9.24 -2.63
C LYS A 176 -5.90 8.01 -2.08
N LEU A 177 -6.94 7.53 -2.79
CA LEU A 177 -7.68 6.34 -2.37
C LEU A 177 -6.84 5.06 -2.52
N GLN A 178 -6.09 4.93 -3.61
CA GLN A 178 -5.22 3.79 -3.83
C GLN A 178 -4.16 3.65 -2.72
N ILE A 179 -3.58 4.76 -2.25
CA ILE A 179 -2.61 4.75 -1.15
C ILE A 179 -3.24 4.25 0.15
N MET A 180 -4.44 4.73 0.49
CA MET A 180 -5.18 4.23 1.66
C MET A 180 -5.48 2.73 1.53
N ASN A 181 -5.91 2.27 0.36
CA ASN A 181 -6.20 0.87 0.11
C ASN A 181 -4.95 -0.02 0.26
N ASN A 182 -3.79 0.40 -0.25
CA ASN A 182 -2.55 -0.37 -0.10
C ASN A 182 -2.12 -0.48 1.37
N LEU A 183 -2.25 0.60 2.16
CA LEU A 183 -1.98 0.55 3.61
C LEU A 183 -2.96 -0.36 4.33
N LEU A 184 -4.24 -0.30 3.93
CA LEU A 184 -5.26 -1.16 4.49
C LEU A 184 -5.00 -2.63 4.16
N GLU A 185 -4.60 -2.95 2.93
CA GLU A 185 -4.25 -4.30 2.53
C GLU A 185 -3.10 -4.85 3.39
N GLU A 186 -2.06 -4.06 3.62
CA GLU A 186 -0.97 -4.41 4.54
C GLU A 186 -1.49 -4.69 5.96
N TYR A 187 -2.29 -3.77 6.50
CA TYR A 187 -2.88 -3.91 7.84
C TYR A 187 -3.72 -5.18 7.98
N LEU A 188 -4.57 -5.47 6.99
CA LEU A 188 -5.43 -6.65 6.99
C LEU A 188 -4.62 -7.94 6.77
N SER A 189 -3.52 -7.91 6.02
CA SER A 189 -2.59 -9.04 5.89
C SER A 189 -1.97 -9.37 7.25
N LEU A 190 -1.49 -8.36 7.97
CA LEU A 190 -0.93 -8.51 9.32
C LEU A 190 -1.93 -9.15 10.30
N LEU A 191 -3.19 -8.74 10.26
CA LEU A 191 -4.25 -9.33 11.09
C LEU A 191 -4.59 -10.76 10.67
N SER A 192 -4.74 -11.00 9.36
CA SER A 192 -5.03 -12.32 8.81
C SER A 192 -3.98 -13.34 9.23
N ARG A 193 -2.71 -12.92 9.24
CA ARG A 193 -1.62 -13.76 9.73
C ARG A 193 -1.74 -14.07 11.22
N GLN A 194 -2.11 -13.12 12.05
CA GLN A 194 -2.29 -13.40 13.49
C GLN A 194 -3.51 -14.26 13.77
N ILE A 195 -4.61 -14.10 13.03
CA ILE A 195 -5.75 -15.02 13.07
C ILE A 195 -5.30 -16.44 12.74
N ARG A 196 -4.49 -16.62 11.67
CA ARG A 196 -3.91 -17.93 11.33
C ARG A 196 -3.01 -18.46 12.43
N ASN A 197 -2.11 -17.64 12.98
CA ASN A 197 -1.22 -18.04 14.08
C ASN A 197 -2.01 -18.52 15.30
N TYR A 198 -3.13 -17.87 15.62
CA TYR A 198 -4.04 -18.31 16.68
C TYR A 198 -4.64 -19.69 16.40
N PHE A 199 -5.18 -19.91 15.20
CA PHE A 199 -5.70 -21.24 14.83
C PHE A 199 -4.63 -22.34 14.82
N GLU A 200 -3.39 -21.98 14.48
CA GLU A 200 -2.23 -22.88 14.53
C GLU A 200 -1.61 -23.00 15.93
N LYS A 201 -2.19 -22.36 16.95
CA LYS A 201 -1.72 -22.34 18.35
C LYS A 201 -0.28 -21.82 18.50
N LYS A 202 0.11 -20.88 17.63
CA LYS A 202 1.44 -20.25 17.62
C LYS A 202 1.48 -18.94 18.39
N SER A 203 0.36 -18.23 18.52
CA SER A 203 0.27 -16.96 19.25
C SER A 203 -1.19 -16.64 19.57
N ASP A 204 -1.42 -16.08 20.76
CA ASP A 204 -2.75 -15.65 21.23
C ASP A 204 -2.96 -14.13 21.10
N LEU A 205 -2.04 -13.41 20.44
CA LEU A 205 -2.07 -11.94 20.34
C LEU A 205 -3.42 -11.40 19.86
N ILE A 206 -4.05 -12.06 18.89
CA ILE A 206 -5.32 -11.62 18.30
C ILE A 206 -6.50 -11.63 19.28
N LEU A 207 -6.35 -12.30 20.44
CA LEU A 207 -7.36 -12.30 21.49
C LEU A 207 -7.34 -11.03 22.35
N ASP A 208 -6.30 -10.20 22.23
CA ASP A 208 -6.25 -8.91 22.91
C ASP A 208 -7.36 -7.99 22.35
N LYS A 209 -8.16 -7.42 23.26
CA LYS A 209 -9.27 -6.50 22.95
C LYS A 209 -8.81 -5.30 22.11
N LYS A 210 -7.54 -4.89 22.24
CA LYS A 210 -6.96 -3.80 21.44
C LYS A 210 -7.14 -4.04 19.93
N TYR A 211 -6.95 -5.26 19.44
CA TYR A 211 -7.09 -5.55 18.01
C TYR A 211 -8.52 -5.32 17.49
N LEU A 212 -9.53 -5.59 18.32
CA LEU A 212 -10.92 -5.36 17.97
C LEU A 212 -11.23 -3.85 17.89
N GLU A 213 -10.72 -3.09 18.86
CA GLU A 213 -10.83 -1.63 18.90
C GLU A 213 -10.11 -0.98 17.72
N ASP A 214 -8.87 -1.40 17.43
CA ASP A 214 -8.05 -0.89 16.35
C ASP A 214 -8.73 -1.11 14.98
N VAL A 215 -9.29 -2.30 14.73
CA VAL A 215 -10.01 -2.59 13.48
C VAL A 215 -11.26 -1.72 13.33
N ASN A 216 -12.01 -1.52 14.42
CA ASN A 216 -13.18 -0.66 14.41
C ASN A 216 -12.81 0.80 14.11
N ASN A 217 -11.71 1.30 14.70
CA ASN A 217 -11.18 2.64 14.42
C ASN A 217 -10.72 2.77 12.96
N VAL A 218 -9.94 1.80 12.47
CA VAL A 218 -9.49 1.75 11.06
C VAL A 218 -10.69 1.76 10.11
N TYR A 219 -11.75 1.00 10.40
CA TYR A 219 -12.95 0.98 9.57
C TYR A 219 -13.63 2.35 9.50
N SER A 220 -13.74 3.04 10.64
CA SER A 220 -14.29 4.41 10.71
C SER A 220 -13.46 5.40 9.90
N TYR A 221 -12.13 5.41 10.10
CA TYR A 221 -11.21 6.28 9.37
C TYR A 221 -11.26 6.02 7.86
N TYR A 222 -11.24 4.76 7.46
CA TYR A 222 -11.33 4.34 6.07
C TYR A 222 -12.64 4.83 5.43
N LYS A 223 -13.79 4.63 6.09
CA LYS A 223 -15.11 5.01 5.56
C LYS A 223 -15.24 6.52 5.38
N GLN A 224 -14.67 7.32 6.28
CA GLN A 224 -14.62 8.78 6.16
C GLN A 224 -13.72 9.21 4.99
N TYR A 225 -12.51 8.64 4.92
CA TYR A 225 -11.54 8.93 3.89
C TYR A 225 -12.06 8.56 2.49
N SER A 226 -12.57 7.34 2.32
CA SER A 226 -13.05 6.87 1.02
C SER A 226 -14.25 7.68 0.53
N LYS A 227 -15.18 8.05 1.43
CA LYS A 227 -16.29 8.95 1.09
C LYS A 227 -15.79 10.30 0.55
N LYS A 228 -14.79 10.91 1.18
CA LYS A 228 -14.21 12.20 0.74
C LYS A 228 -13.64 12.10 -0.67
N TYR A 229 -12.84 11.07 -0.95
CA TYR A 229 -12.08 10.99 -2.21
C TYR A 229 -12.82 10.27 -3.36
N LEU A 230 -13.83 9.44 -3.07
CA LEU A 230 -14.73 8.91 -4.09
C LEU A 230 -15.58 10.02 -4.73
N ILE A 231 -16.05 11.00 -3.94
CA ILE A 231 -16.84 12.14 -4.44
C ILE A 231 -15.97 13.03 -5.35
N LEU A 232 -14.72 13.28 -4.97
CA LEU A 232 -13.79 14.09 -5.78
C LEU A 232 -13.50 13.43 -7.13
N SER A 233 -13.46 12.09 -7.18
CA SER A 233 -13.30 11.36 -8.45
C SER A 233 -14.50 11.44 -9.39
N ASN A 234 -15.64 12.01 -8.96
CA ASN A 234 -16.88 12.20 -9.74
C ASN A 234 -17.05 13.64 -10.27
N THR A 235 -16.05 14.53 -10.07
CA THR A 235 -16.10 15.89 -10.60
C THR A 235 -15.80 15.93 -12.11
N LYS A 236 -16.42 16.87 -12.83
CA LYS A 236 -16.57 16.92 -14.30
C LYS A 236 -15.26 16.77 -15.12
N GLN A 237 -14.08 16.99 -14.53
CA GLN A 237 -12.76 16.80 -15.18
C GLN A 237 -12.34 15.33 -15.33
N LEU A 238 -12.91 14.40 -14.56
CA LEU A 238 -12.53 12.98 -14.56
C LEU A 238 -13.50 12.09 -15.37
N LYS A 239 -14.54 12.67 -15.97
CA LYS A 239 -15.54 11.93 -16.76
C LYS A 239 -14.94 11.25 -18.00
N ASP A 240 -13.81 11.74 -18.51
CA ASP A 240 -13.10 11.14 -19.64
C ASP A 240 -12.24 9.92 -19.25
N LEU A 241 -12.13 9.59 -17.94
CA LEU A 241 -11.39 8.45 -17.37
C LEU A 241 -12.33 7.41 -16.74
N SER A 242 -13.38 7.01 -17.47
CA SER A 242 -14.42 6.07 -17.01
C SER A 242 -13.89 4.77 -16.36
N SER A 243 -12.67 4.34 -16.68
CA SER A 243 -12.02 3.16 -16.09
C SER A 243 -11.45 3.39 -14.68
N SER A 244 -10.91 4.57 -14.37
CA SER A 244 -10.25 4.85 -13.07
C SER A 244 -11.28 5.01 -11.94
N HIS A 245 -12.39 5.71 -12.21
CA HIS A 245 -13.45 5.92 -11.22
C HIS A 245 -14.15 4.60 -10.85
N LEU A 246 -14.52 3.79 -11.85
CA LEU A 246 -15.13 2.48 -11.62
C LEU A 246 -14.18 1.57 -10.82
N LYS A 247 -12.88 1.56 -11.17
CA LYS A 247 -11.86 0.83 -10.41
C LYS A 247 -11.81 1.27 -8.94
N ASN A 248 -11.86 2.56 -8.66
CA ASN A 248 -11.86 3.10 -7.29
C ASN A 248 -13.12 2.70 -6.50
N ILE A 249 -14.29 2.70 -7.13
CA ILE A 249 -15.54 2.20 -6.51
C ILE A 249 -15.43 0.72 -6.17
N ILE A 250 -14.93 -0.09 -7.10
CA ILE A 250 -14.75 -1.53 -6.91
C ILE A 250 -13.78 -1.79 -5.75
N LEU A 251 -12.63 -1.11 -5.77
CA LEU A 251 -11.61 -1.22 -4.72
C LEU A 251 -12.16 -0.80 -3.35
N ASP A 252 -12.99 0.24 -3.29
CA ASP A 252 -13.58 0.68 -2.03
C ASP A 252 -14.54 -0.37 -1.43
N LYS A 253 -15.43 -0.91 -2.26
CA LYS A 253 -16.35 -1.98 -1.84
C LYS A 253 -15.59 -3.23 -1.40
N TYR A 254 -14.58 -3.64 -2.18
CA TYR A 254 -13.73 -4.77 -1.84
C TYR A 254 -13.03 -4.58 -0.48
N SER A 255 -12.46 -3.39 -0.26
CA SER A 255 -11.79 -3.03 0.99
C SER A 255 -12.74 -3.09 2.19
N LYS A 256 -13.98 -2.59 2.05
CA LYS A 256 -15.01 -2.69 3.10
C LYS A 256 -15.37 -4.13 3.44
N ILE A 257 -15.56 -4.98 2.43
CA ILE A 257 -15.87 -6.41 2.61
C ILE A 257 -14.74 -7.10 3.38
N LEU A 258 -13.48 -6.84 3.02
CA LEU A 258 -12.31 -7.37 3.70
C LEU A 258 -12.27 -6.93 5.17
N ILE A 259 -12.39 -5.63 5.45
CA ILE A 259 -12.36 -5.11 6.83
C ILE A 259 -13.47 -5.75 7.66
N ILE A 260 -14.72 -5.73 7.19
CA ILE A 260 -15.86 -6.27 7.93
C ILE A 260 -15.65 -7.75 8.23
N THR A 261 -15.04 -8.49 7.31
CA THR A 261 -14.83 -9.91 7.53
C THR A 261 -13.72 -10.19 8.52
N ILE A 262 -12.58 -9.50 8.42
CA ILE A 262 -11.50 -9.62 9.41
C ILE A 262 -11.98 -9.18 10.79
N PHE A 263 -12.71 -8.07 10.88
CA PHE A 263 -13.37 -7.61 12.10
C PHE A 263 -14.23 -8.73 12.69
N SER A 264 -15.12 -9.31 11.89
CA SER A 264 -16.02 -10.37 12.36
C SER A 264 -15.26 -11.60 12.85
N HIS A 265 -14.19 -12.02 12.17
CA HIS A 265 -13.37 -13.15 12.64
C HIS A 265 -12.70 -12.85 13.98
N ILE A 266 -12.16 -11.65 14.18
CA ILE A 266 -11.56 -11.26 15.46
C ILE A 266 -12.62 -11.23 16.56
N GLU A 267 -13.78 -10.60 16.30
CA GLU A 267 -14.89 -10.53 17.25
C GLU A 267 -15.38 -11.92 17.67
N ILE A 268 -15.62 -12.81 16.70
CA ILE A 268 -16.07 -14.17 16.95
C ILE A 268 -15.01 -14.95 17.75
N ASN A 269 -13.73 -14.81 17.42
CA ASN A 269 -12.66 -15.49 18.15
C ASN A 269 -12.51 -14.98 19.59
N GLN A 270 -12.76 -13.69 19.84
CA GLN A 270 -12.68 -13.11 21.19
C GLN A 270 -13.92 -13.39 22.05
N THR A 271 -15.10 -13.43 21.44
CA THR A 271 -16.38 -13.52 22.16
C THR A 271 -17.03 -14.90 22.10
N PHE A 272 -16.57 -15.75 21.19
CA PHE A 272 -17.18 -17.03 20.80
C PHE A 272 -18.65 -16.91 20.35
N LYS A 273 -19.07 -15.72 19.92
CA LYS A 273 -20.44 -15.42 19.51
C LYS A 273 -20.46 -14.52 18.29
N VAL A 274 -21.55 -14.62 17.53
CA VAL A 274 -21.83 -13.76 16.37
C VAL A 274 -22.89 -12.76 16.78
N ASN A 275 -22.63 -11.47 16.59
CA ASN A 275 -23.63 -10.44 16.83
C ASN A 275 -24.54 -10.28 15.60
N CYS A 276 -25.54 -11.14 15.47
CA CYS A 276 -26.47 -11.12 14.32
C CYS A 276 -27.18 -9.77 14.11
N GLN A 277 -27.23 -8.89 15.11
CA GLN A 277 -27.87 -7.57 15.04
C GLN A 277 -26.92 -6.47 14.54
N ASP A 278 -25.64 -6.78 14.28
CA ASP A 278 -24.66 -5.79 13.86
C ASP A 278 -24.96 -5.26 12.44
N GLN A 279 -25.10 -3.94 12.34
CA GLN A 279 -25.38 -3.24 11.09
C GLN A 279 -24.29 -3.47 10.02
N LYS A 280 -23.05 -3.81 10.41
CA LYS A 280 -21.96 -4.10 9.47
C LYS A 280 -22.31 -5.25 8.52
N TYR A 281 -23.13 -6.21 8.94
CA TYR A 281 -23.55 -7.31 8.06
C TYR A 281 -24.52 -6.85 6.98
N GLN A 282 -25.40 -5.88 7.27
CA GLN A 282 -26.26 -5.27 6.26
C GLN A 282 -25.42 -4.50 5.22
N GLU A 283 -24.38 -3.78 5.67
CA GLU A 283 -23.43 -3.10 4.78
C GLU A 283 -22.66 -4.11 3.91
N LEU A 284 -22.18 -5.22 4.50
CA LEU A 284 -21.51 -6.32 3.81
C LEU A 284 -22.37 -6.89 2.67
N PHE A 285 -23.62 -7.28 2.95
CA PHE A 285 -24.49 -7.86 1.93
C PHE A 285 -24.83 -6.86 0.83
N LYS A 286 -25.02 -5.58 1.18
CA LYS A 286 -25.24 -4.52 0.18
C LYS A 286 -24.04 -4.38 -0.76
N ASP A 287 -22.82 -4.37 -0.23
CA ASP A 287 -21.61 -4.23 -1.05
C ASP A 287 -21.36 -5.47 -1.92
N LEU A 288 -21.64 -6.68 -1.41
CA LEU A 288 -21.58 -7.93 -2.20
C LEU A 288 -22.56 -7.93 -3.37
N LYS A 289 -23.81 -7.52 -3.16
CA LYS A 289 -24.82 -7.41 -4.23
C LYS A 289 -24.39 -6.42 -5.31
N ASN A 290 -23.89 -5.26 -4.88
CA ASN A 290 -23.42 -4.23 -5.80
C ASN A 290 -22.26 -4.73 -6.65
N LEU A 291 -21.26 -5.37 -6.05
CA LEU A 291 -20.11 -5.94 -6.76
C LEU A 291 -20.51 -7.02 -7.77
N LYS A 292 -21.47 -7.88 -7.41
CA LYS A 292 -21.95 -8.91 -8.34
C LYS A 292 -22.61 -8.32 -9.59
N ASN A 293 -23.36 -7.23 -9.42
CA ASN A 293 -24.09 -6.57 -10.51
C ASN A 293 -23.17 -5.79 -11.46
N GLU A 294 -21.98 -5.40 -11.00
CA GLU A 294 -20.98 -4.71 -11.85
C GLU A 294 -20.33 -5.62 -12.90
N GLY A 295 -20.42 -6.95 -12.75
CA GLY A 295 -20.08 -7.90 -13.82
C GLY A 295 -18.59 -7.97 -14.22
N ASN A 296 -17.68 -7.45 -13.40
CA ASN A 296 -16.25 -7.41 -13.70
C ASN A 296 -15.57 -8.76 -13.32
N SER A 297 -14.82 -9.35 -14.26
CA SER A 297 -14.09 -10.60 -14.08
C SER A 297 -13.03 -10.55 -12.98
N GLU A 298 -12.45 -9.37 -12.69
CA GLU A 298 -11.51 -9.18 -11.58
C GLU A 298 -12.20 -9.35 -10.20
N ILE A 299 -13.50 -9.07 -10.12
CA ILE A 299 -14.32 -9.19 -8.90
C ILE A 299 -14.77 -10.64 -8.67
N GLU A 300 -14.78 -11.47 -9.72
CA GLU A 300 -15.19 -12.88 -9.61
C GLU A 300 -14.28 -13.66 -8.64
N TYR A 301 -13.05 -13.21 -8.43
CA TYR A 301 -12.16 -13.78 -7.41
C TYR A 301 -12.79 -13.78 -6.01
N ILE A 302 -13.49 -12.70 -5.64
CA ILE A 302 -14.13 -12.58 -4.31
C ILE A 302 -15.08 -13.75 -4.10
N PHE A 303 -15.90 -14.05 -5.10
CA PHE A 303 -16.94 -15.06 -5.05
C PHE A 303 -16.42 -16.49 -5.25
N THR A 304 -15.22 -16.65 -5.80
CA THR A 304 -14.68 -17.98 -6.16
C THR A 304 -13.57 -18.48 -5.24
N ARG A 305 -12.82 -17.58 -4.60
CA ARG A 305 -11.57 -17.92 -3.89
C ARG A 305 -11.45 -17.36 -2.47
N SER A 306 -12.44 -16.61 -1.97
CA SER A 306 -12.39 -16.01 -0.62
C SER A 306 -12.85 -16.98 0.46
N LEU A 307 -11.96 -17.88 0.90
CA LEU A 307 -12.26 -18.83 1.98
C LEU A 307 -12.71 -18.14 3.28
N TRP A 308 -12.05 -17.03 3.63
CA TRP A 308 -12.37 -16.24 4.82
C TRP A 308 -13.80 -15.67 4.80
N LEU A 309 -14.26 -15.21 3.63
CA LEU A 309 -15.62 -14.71 3.44
C LEU A 309 -16.64 -15.84 3.48
N ASN A 310 -16.34 -16.98 2.86
CA ASN A 310 -17.19 -18.17 2.92
C ASN A 310 -17.42 -18.62 4.37
N ASN A 311 -16.36 -18.73 5.16
CA ASN A 311 -16.47 -19.14 6.57
C ASN A 311 -17.33 -18.16 7.39
N LEU A 312 -17.21 -16.85 7.13
CA LEU A 312 -18.08 -15.87 7.77
C LEU A 312 -19.54 -16.05 7.33
N LEU A 313 -19.80 -16.17 6.03
CA LEU A 313 -21.15 -16.36 5.51
C LEU A 313 -21.80 -17.63 6.07
N GLU A 314 -21.03 -18.71 6.25
CA GLU A 314 -21.47 -19.96 6.89
C GLU A 314 -21.88 -19.72 8.33
N THR A 315 -21.02 -19.04 9.07
CA THR A 315 -21.29 -18.67 10.45
C THR A 315 -22.56 -17.81 10.57
N LEU A 316 -22.78 -16.89 9.63
CA LEU A 316 -23.95 -16.01 9.57
C LEU A 316 -25.25 -16.74 9.20
N THR A 317 -25.20 -17.97 8.65
CA THR A 317 -26.44 -18.74 8.37
C THR A 317 -27.27 -19.04 9.63
N ASN A 318 -26.63 -18.99 10.80
CA ASN A 318 -27.31 -19.13 12.08
C ASN A 318 -28.08 -17.87 12.51
N CYS A 319 -27.93 -16.75 11.78
CA CYS A 319 -28.63 -15.50 12.01
C CYS A 319 -29.94 -15.43 11.21
N SER A 320 -31.05 -15.78 11.84
CA SER A 320 -32.39 -15.78 11.23
C SER A 320 -32.78 -14.43 10.60
N ASN A 321 -32.33 -13.31 11.17
CA ASN A 321 -32.59 -11.97 10.64
C ASN A 321 -31.79 -11.61 9.37
N LEU A 322 -30.84 -12.44 8.96
CA LEU A 322 -30.02 -12.27 7.75
C LEU A 322 -30.31 -13.34 6.69
N GLU A 323 -31.26 -14.25 6.94
CA GLU A 323 -31.54 -15.41 6.10
C GLU A 323 -31.83 -15.04 4.65
N LYS A 324 -32.60 -13.96 4.43
CA LYS A 324 -32.96 -13.50 3.10
C LYS A 324 -31.74 -13.01 2.33
N GLU A 325 -30.92 -12.16 2.94
CA GLU A 325 -29.71 -11.59 2.33
C GLU A 325 -28.68 -12.68 2.01
N ILE A 326 -28.52 -13.64 2.92
CA ILE A 326 -27.64 -14.80 2.76
C ILE A 326 -28.10 -15.63 1.56
N ASN A 327 -29.37 -16.04 1.52
CA ASN A 327 -29.91 -16.88 0.45
C ASN A 327 -29.82 -16.22 -0.94
N GLU A 328 -29.81 -14.88 -1.00
CA GLU A 328 -29.63 -14.15 -2.25
C GLU A 328 -28.18 -14.15 -2.74
N ILE A 329 -27.20 -14.09 -1.81
CA ILE A 329 -25.77 -13.96 -2.12
C ILE A 329 -25.06 -15.32 -2.25
N LEU A 330 -25.44 -16.32 -1.45
CA LEU A 330 -24.81 -17.65 -1.43
C LEU A 330 -24.69 -18.32 -2.81
N PRO A 331 -25.68 -18.24 -3.72
CA PRO A 331 -25.57 -18.83 -5.04
C PRO A 331 -24.40 -18.32 -5.88
N TYR A 332 -23.83 -17.16 -5.54
CA TYR A 332 -22.66 -16.61 -6.24
C TYR A 332 -21.35 -17.32 -5.87
N PHE A 333 -21.31 -18.06 -4.75
CA PHE A 333 -20.11 -18.70 -4.25
C PHE A 333 -19.97 -20.15 -4.75
N LYS A 334 -19.12 -20.37 -5.76
CA LYS A 334 -18.95 -21.66 -6.48
C LYS A 334 -18.53 -22.85 -5.60
N ASN A 335 -17.96 -22.61 -4.42
CA ASN A 335 -17.41 -23.66 -3.53
C ASN A 335 -18.12 -23.80 -2.18
N TRP A 336 -19.28 -23.17 -1.99
CA TRP A 336 -19.99 -23.17 -0.70
C TRP A 336 -20.34 -24.57 -0.16
N LYS A 337 -20.56 -25.55 -1.05
CA LYS A 337 -21.01 -26.92 -0.66
C LYS A 337 -19.87 -27.91 -0.38
N ASN A 338 -18.60 -27.57 -0.62
CA ASN A 338 -17.47 -28.51 -0.52
C ASN A 338 -16.79 -28.53 0.86
N TYR A 339 -17.30 -27.78 1.84
CA TYR A 339 -16.75 -27.70 3.19
C TYR A 339 -17.71 -28.20 4.28
N LYS A 340 -18.80 -28.88 3.89
CA LYS A 340 -19.73 -29.54 4.82
C LYS A 340 -19.24 -30.88 5.32
#